data_AF-A0A7S2FRG9-F1
#
_entry.id   AF-A0A7S2FRG9-F1
#
_cell.length_a   1.000
_cell.length_b   1.000
_cell.length_c   1.000
_cell.angle_alpha   90.00
_cell.angle_beta   90.00
_cell.angle_gamma   90.00
#
_symmetry.space_group_name_H-M   'P 1'
#
loop_
_entity.id
_entity.type
_entity.pdbx_description
1 polymer ?
#
loop_
_entity_poly.entity_id
_entity_poly.type
_entity_poly.pdbx_seq_one_letter_code
_entity_poly.pdbx_strand_id
1 'polypeptide(L)'
;MPYLGLDRLPTVRLPPSAEPDETFITPRGRASPTTASRPAGLSVRATAGALVGPPWQKRENGYLLRSVVNGDGPSMYIEPHVEYDLAELATLPPVDAVITPTCGQGLPAFELVHGPTAAIDLVR
;
A
#
# COMPACT_ATOMS: atom_id res chain seq x y z
N MET A 1 -11.40 -11.86 18.65
CA MET A 1 -12.28 -11.90 17.45
C MET A 1 -11.54 -12.64 16.36
N PRO A 2 -11.93 -13.86 15.96
CA PRO A 2 -11.34 -14.49 14.79
C PRO A 2 -11.74 -13.64 13.56
N TYR A 3 -10.75 -13.11 12.85
CA TYR A 3 -10.98 -12.38 11.60
C TYR A 3 -11.65 -13.33 10.61
N LEU A 4 -12.92 -13.08 10.27
CA LEU A 4 -13.72 -13.93 9.39
C LEU A 4 -12.98 -14.20 8.06
N GLY A 5 -12.43 -15.40 7.89
CA GLY A 5 -11.99 -15.95 6.61
C GLY A 5 -10.66 -15.45 6.03
N LEU A 6 -9.97 -14.51 6.69
CA LEU A 6 -8.64 -14.06 6.24
C LEU A 6 -7.56 -15.13 6.45
N ASP A 7 -7.76 -16.01 7.42
CA ASP A 7 -6.95 -17.21 7.71
C ASP A 7 -6.96 -18.25 6.58
N ARG A 8 -7.89 -18.15 5.62
CA ARG A 8 -7.97 -19.00 4.43
C ARG A 8 -7.45 -18.31 3.16
N LEU A 9 -7.03 -17.06 3.24
CA LEU A 9 -6.39 -16.38 2.13
C LEU A 9 -4.88 -16.63 2.22
N PRO A 10 -4.17 -17.07 1.16
CA PRO A 10 -2.72 -16.95 1.09
C PRO A 10 -2.30 -15.56 1.52
N THR A 11 -1.58 -15.55 2.63
CA THR A 11 -0.89 -14.39 3.14
C THR A 11 0.29 -14.13 2.24
N VAL A 12 0.25 -13.01 1.52
CA VAL A 12 1.47 -12.49 0.87
C VAL A 12 2.19 -11.66 1.91
N ARG A 13 3.44 -12.02 2.19
CA ARG A 13 4.31 -11.17 3.01
C ARG A 13 4.78 -10.03 2.14
N LEU A 14 4.35 -8.82 2.45
CA LEU A 14 4.81 -7.61 1.80
C LEU A 14 6.15 -7.17 2.39
N PRO A 15 6.91 -6.31 1.68
CA PRO A 15 8.21 -5.87 2.14
C PRO A 15 8.17 -5.11 3.48
N PRO A 16 9.29 -5.07 4.21
CA PRO A 16 9.43 -4.28 5.43
C PRO A 16 9.21 -2.78 5.18
N SER A 17 9.02 -2.02 6.25
CA SER A 17 8.80 -0.58 6.13
C SER A 17 10.06 0.23 5.88
N ALA A 18 9.93 1.28 5.08
CA ALA A 18 11.01 2.17 4.64
C ALA A 18 12.13 1.44 3.87
N GLU A 19 11.85 0.24 3.35
CA GLU A 19 12.73 -0.49 2.44
C GLU A 19 12.07 -0.49 1.05
N PRO A 20 12.70 0.11 0.02
CA PRO A 20 12.14 0.17 -1.32
C PRO A 20 12.28 -1.20 -1.99
N ASP A 21 11.32 -2.08 -1.71
CA ASP A 21 11.23 -3.42 -2.25
C ASP A 21 9.83 -3.65 -2.85
N GLU A 22 9.78 -4.58 -3.81
CA GLU A 22 8.62 -4.82 -4.67
C GLU A 22 8.32 -6.32 -4.71
N THR A 23 7.09 -6.68 -4.38
CA THR A 23 6.61 -8.05 -4.41
C THR A 23 5.61 -8.25 -5.54
N PHE A 24 5.80 -9.30 -6.33
CA PHE A 24 4.88 -9.68 -7.40
C PHE A 24 3.92 -10.77 -6.93
N ILE A 25 2.62 -10.52 -7.08
CA ILE A 25 1.53 -11.44 -6.73
C ILE A 25 0.90 -11.96 -8.01
N THR A 26 0.81 -13.28 -8.16
CA THR A 26 0.13 -13.91 -9.30
C THR A 26 -1.35 -14.19 -8.98
N PRO A 27 -2.26 -14.11 -9.97
CA PRO A 27 -3.67 -14.45 -9.79
C PRO A 27 -3.84 -15.91 -9.40
N ARG A 28 -4.73 -16.20 -8.45
CA ARG A 28 -5.05 -17.58 -8.07
C ARG A 28 -5.72 -18.33 -9.22
N GLY A 29 -5.42 -19.62 -9.34
CA GLY A 29 -6.10 -20.53 -10.28
C GLY A 29 -5.65 -20.41 -11.75
N ARG A 30 -4.67 -19.55 -12.07
CA ARG A 30 -4.05 -19.52 -13.40
C ARG A 30 -2.80 -20.40 -13.40
N ALA A 31 -2.75 -21.38 -14.30
CA ALA A 31 -1.58 -22.24 -14.46
C ALA A 31 -0.31 -21.40 -14.71
N SER A 32 0.84 -21.85 -14.20
CA SER A 32 2.15 -21.22 -14.45
C SER A 32 2.31 -20.90 -15.93
N PRO A 33 2.75 -19.68 -16.29
CA PRO A 33 2.83 -19.27 -17.67
C PRO A 33 3.77 -20.21 -18.43
N THR A 34 3.29 -20.79 -19.52
CA THR A 34 4.10 -21.45 -20.54
C THR A 34 4.95 -20.40 -21.24
N THR A 35 6.08 -20.06 -20.63
CA THR A 35 7.34 -19.48 -21.14
C THR A 35 7.32 -18.28 -22.11
N ALA A 36 6.18 -17.70 -22.52
CA ALA A 36 6.15 -16.71 -23.61
C ALA A 36 5.42 -15.38 -23.34
N SER A 37 4.73 -15.19 -22.21
CA SER A 37 4.13 -13.90 -21.85
C SER A 37 4.56 -13.48 -20.45
N ARG A 38 4.85 -12.18 -20.23
CA ARG A 38 5.02 -11.62 -18.87
C ARG A 38 3.89 -12.15 -17.97
N PRO A 39 4.19 -12.64 -16.76
CA PRO A 39 3.18 -13.18 -15.88
C PRO A 39 2.14 -12.10 -15.59
N ALA A 40 0.88 -12.40 -15.92
CA ALA A 40 -0.23 -11.59 -15.45
C ALA A 40 -0.20 -11.57 -13.92
N GLY A 41 -0.30 -10.40 -13.30
CA GLY A 41 -0.18 -10.27 -11.85
C GLY A 41 -0.27 -8.83 -11.36
N LEU A 42 0.03 -8.67 -10.09
CA LEU A 42 0.01 -7.42 -9.36
C LEU A 42 1.40 -7.17 -8.79
N SER A 43 2.00 -6.05 -9.15
CA SER A 43 3.15 -5.48 -8.45
C SER A 43 2.64 -4.78 -7.19
N VAL A 44 3.29 -5.03 -6.06
CA VAL A 44 3.07 -4.34 -4.80
C VAL A 44 4.40 -3.79 -4.32
N ARG A 45 4.53 -2.46 -4.29
CA ARG A 45 5.68 -1.76 -3.73
C ARG A 45 5.30 -1.15 -2.38
N ALA A 46 6.14 -1.36 -1.37
CA ALA A 46 6.04 -0.64 -0.11
C ALA A 46 6.64 0.76 -0.26
N THR A 47 6.03 1.76 0.39
CA THR A 47 6.60 3.11 0.56
C THR A 47 6.91 3.36 2.02
N ALA A 48 7.79 4.32 2.31
CA ALA A 48 7.88 4.92 3.62
C ALA A 48 6.55 5.59 3.95
N GLY A 49 5.73 4.90 4.75
CA GLY A 49 4.49 5.43 5.27
C GLY A 49 4.69 6.05 6.65
N ALA A 50 3.65 5.94 7.45
CA ALA A 50 3.43 6.70 8.66
C ALA A 50 4.42 6.44 9.81
N LEU A 51 4.79 7.48 10.55
CA LEU A 51 5.42 7.41 11.86
C LEU A 51 4.42 7.89 12.93
N VAL A 52 3.22 7.31 12.91
CA VAL A 52 2.15 7.60 13.86
C VAL A 52 2.29 6.79 15.15
N GLY A 53 1.74 7.31 16.24
CA GLY A 53 1.76 6.69 17.57
C GLY A 53 3.01 6.99 18.40
N PRO A 54 3.36 6.15 19.40
CA PRO A 54 4.46 6.45 20.31
C PRO A 54 5.83 6.57 19.61
N PRO A 55 6.76 7.40 20.12
CA PRO A 55 8.03 7.73 19.46
C PRO A 55 8.96 6.55 19.13
N TRP A 56 8.72 5.37 19.73
CA TRP A 56 9.48 4.15 19.51
C TRP A 56 8.84 3.19 18.51
N GLN A 57 7.69 3.54 17.91
CA GLN A 57 7.09 2.75 16.85
C GLN A 57 7.94 2.81 15.58
N LYS A 58 7.98 1.69 14.87
CA LYS A 58 8.53 1.65 13.52
C LYS A 58 7.55 2.34 12.58
N ARG A 59 8.07 2.89 11.48
CA ARG A 59 7.21 3.34 10.38
C ARG A 59 6.34 2.18 9.88
N GLU A 60 5.12 2.53 9.51
CA GLU A 60 4.20 1.64 8.79
C GLU A 60 4.25 1.95 7.30
N ASN A 61 3.72 1.05 6.47
CA ASN A 61 3.80 1.15 5.02
C ASN A 61 2.56 1.76 4.40
N GLY A 62 2.78 2.62 3.41
CA GLY A 62 1.87 2.74 2.28
C GLY A 62 2.18 1.67 1.24
N TYR A 63 1.21 1.38 0.36
CA TYR A 63 1.36 0.36 -0.69
C TYR A 63 0.92 0.88 -2.05
N LEU A 64 1.83 0.83 -3.02
CA LEU A 64 1.56 1.09 -4.42
C LEU A 64 1.29 -0.24 -5.14
N LEU A 65 0.09 -0.37 -5.69
CA LEU A 65 -0.41 -1.53 -6.40
C LEU A 65 -0.48 -1.21 -7.90
N ARG A 66 0.13 -2.03 -8.74
CA ARG A 66 0.08 -1.88 -10.21
C ARG A 66 -0.17 -3.21 -10.91
N SER A 67 -1.15 -3.23 -11.81
CA SER A 67 -1.36 -4.39 -12.68
C SER A 67 -0.17 -4.56 -13.64
N VAL A 68 0.32 -5.79 -13.73
CA VAL A 68 1.41 -6.18 -14.63
C VAL A 68 0.87 -6.81 -15.92
N VAL A 69 -0.45 -6.94 -16.06
CA VAL A 69 -1.09 -7.46 -17.27
C VAL A 69 -1.07 -6.40 -18.37
N ASN A 70 -0.17 -6.56 -19.35
CA ASN A 70 -0.03 -5.71 -20.54
C ASN A 70 0.23 -4.20 -20.29
N GLY A 71 0.45 -3.76 -19.04
CA GLY A 71 0.75 -2.37 -18.70
C GLY A 71 -0.46 -1.43 -18.61
N ASP A 72 -1.68 -1.91 -18.89
CA ASP A 72 -2.89 -1.07 -19.03
C ASP A 72 -3.95 -1.32 -17.93
N GLY A 73 -3.59 -1.98 -16.84
CA GLY A 73 -4.51 -2.17 -15.72
C GLY A 73 -4.47 -1.02 -14.71
N PRO A 74 -5.54 -0.82 -13.93
CA PRO A 74 -5.60 0.26 -12.96
C PRO A 74 -4.49 0.12 -11.90
N SER A 75 -4.07 1.27 -11.40
CA SER A 75 -3.09 1.46 -10.34
C SER A 75 -3.74 2.11 -9.12
N MET A 76 -3.26 1.73 -7.94
CA MET A 76 -3.83 2.18 -6.68
C MET A 76 -2.76 2.44 -5.65
N TYR A 77 -2.92 3.48 -4.85
CA TYR A 77 -2.13 3.68 -3.64
C TYR A 77 -3.01 3.48 -2.41
N ILE A 78 -2.53 2.71 -1.43
CA ILE A 78 -3.20 2.49 -0.14
C ILE A 78 -2.34 3.13 0.94
N GLU A 79 -2.87 4.12 1.64
CA GLU A 79 -2.19 4.82 2.73
C GLU A 79 -3.02 4.73 4.01
N PRO A 80 -2.62 3.89 4.98
CA PRO A 80 -3.44 3.57 6.15
C PRO A 80 -3.61 4.70 7.17
N HIS A 81 -2.71 5.68 7.23
CA HIS A 81 -2.69 6.69 8.31
C HIS A 81 -2.70 8.13 7.83
N VAL A 82 -2.75 8.33 6.51
CA VAL A 82 -2.69 9.66 5.89
C VAL A 82 -1.35 10.37 6.20
N GLU A 83 -0.30 9.60 6.48
CA GLU A 83 1.07 10.09 6.70
C GLU A 83 2.04 9.34 5.77
N TYR A 84 2.77 10.08 4.97
CA TYR A 84 3.58 9.54 3.87
C TYR A 84 4.81 10.41 3.63
N ASP A 85 5.86 9.81 3.06
CA ASP A 85 7.03 10.55 2.60
C ASP A 85 6.73 11.22 1.24
N LEU A 86 6.46 12.53 1.27
CA LEU A 86 6.16 13.30 0.06
C LEU A 86 7.32 13.29 -0.95
N ALA A 87 8.58 13.28 -0.49
CA ALA A 87 9.73 13.26 -1.39
C ALA A 87 9.84 11.91 -2.10
N GLU A 88 9.53 10.81 -1.41
CA GLU A 88 9.42 9.50 -2.06
C GLU A 88 8.26 9.46 -3.06
N LEU A 89 7.05 9.85 -2.64
CA LEU A 89 5.87 9.78 -3.51
C LEU A 89 6.02 10.63 -4.78
N ALA A 90 6.69 11.78 -4.70
CA ALA A 90 6.97 12.64 -5.85
C ALA A 90 7.86 11.97 -6.92
N THR A 91 8.58 10.89 -6.58
CA THR A 91 9.36 10.10 -7.55
C THR A 91 8.56 8.98 -8.21
N LEU A 92 7.35 8.70 -7.73
CA LEU A 92 6.49 7.64 -8.24
C LEU A 92 5.57 8.18 -9.34
N PRO A 93 5.17 7.33 -10.32
CA PRO A 93 4.19 7.76 -11.30
C PRO A 93 2.82 7.95 -10.64
N PRO A 94 1.93 8.78 -11.23
CA PRO A 94 0.57 8.94 -10.73
C PRO A 94 -0.17 7.59 -10.70
N VAL A 95 -1.22 7.55 -9.88
CA VAL A 95 -2.11 6.40 -9.72
C VAL A 95 -3.54 6.76 -10.08
N ASP A 96 -4.34 5.77 -10.45
CA ASP A 96 -5.74 5.96 -10.83
C ASP A 96 -6.66 6.15 -9.62
N ALA A 97 -6.26 5.61 -8.46
CA ALA A 97 -7.02 5.71 -7.23
C ALA A 97 -6.14 5.73 -5.97
N VAL A 98 -6.63 6.39 -4.93
CA VAL A 98 -6.04 6.35 -3.58
C VAL A 98 -7.11 5.85 -2.60
N ILE A 99 -6.74 4.90 -1.75
CA ILE A 99 -7.55 4.47 -0.60
C ILE A 99 -6.83 4.93 0.67
N THR A 100 -7.47 5.82 1.42
CA THR A 100 -6.92 6.36 2.65
C THR A 100 -8.06 6.78 3.58
N PRO A 101 -7.87 6.79 4.91
CA PRO A 101 -8.86 7.35 5.82
C PRO A 101 -9.17 8.82 5.52
N THR A 102 -10.42 9.21 5.67
CA THR A 102 -10.85 10.62 5.55
C THR A 102 -11.08 11.28 6.90
N CYS A 103 -10.92 10.53 7.99
CA CYS A 103 -11.14 11.00 9.36
C CYS A 103 -9.88 10.72 10.16
N GLY A 104 -9.42 11.72 10.91
CA GLY A 104 -8.30 11.54 11.83
C GLY A 104 -8.71 10.79 13.08
N GLN A 105 -7.74 10.12 13.70
CA GLN A 105 -7.89 9.42 14.97
C GLN A 105 -6.67 9.66 15.85
N GLY A 106 -6.88 9.77 17.16
CA GLY A 106 -5.80 9.92 18.13
C GLY A 106 -6.14 9.29 19.47
N LEU A 107 -5.09 9.13 20.27
CA LEU A 107 -5.13 8.84 21.70
C LEU A 107 -4.60 10.07 22.46
N PRO A 108 -4.81 10.17 23.78
CA PRO A 108 -4.14 11.20 24.56
C PRO A 108 -2.62 11.19 24.28
N ALA A 109 -2.09 12.34 23.88
CA ALA A 109 -0.69 12.57 23.50
C ALA A 109 -0.18 11.92 22.20
N PHE A 110 -1.01 11.21 21.42
CA PHE A 110 -0.57 10.55 20.19
C PHE A 110 -1.60 10.69 19.06
N GLU A 111 -1.16 11.16 17.90
CA GLU A 111 -1.93 11.07 16.66
C GLU A 111 -1.70 9.69 16.04
N LEU A 112 -2.78 9.05 15.60
CA LEU A 112 -2.74 7.72 14.97
C LEU A 112 -3.07 7.78 13.49
N VAL A 113 -3.92 8.71 13.06
CA VAL A 113 -4.32 8.91 11.67
C VAL A 113 -4.53 10.41 11.48
N HIS A 114 -3.94 11.01 10.44
CA HIS A 114 -4.13 12.44 10.18
C HIS A 114 -5.55 12.77 9.72
N GLY A 115 -5.93 14.03 9.92
CA GLY A 115 -7.26 14.55 9.59
C GLY A 115 -7.54 14.70 8.08
N PRO A 116 -8.79 15.04 7.72
CA PRO A 116 -9.28 15.14 6.34
C PRO A 116 -8.45 16.07 5.43
N THR A 117 -7.84 17.13 5.97
CA THR A 117 -7.00 18.06 5.19
C THR A 117 -5.80 17.35 4.57
N ALA A 118 -5.10 16.52 5.34
CA ALA A 118 -3.95 15.76 4.85
C ALA A 118 -4.36 14.72 3.79
N ALA A 119 -5.56 14.15 3.91
CA ALA A 119 -6.11 13.22 2.93
C ALA A 119 -6.41 13.91 1.58
N ILE A 120 -6.88 15.15 1.62
CA ILE A 120 -7.06 15.97 0.42
C ILE A 120 -5.70 16.27 -0.23
N ASP A 121 -4.68 16.60 0.57
CA ASP A 121 -3.34 16.90 0.05
C ASP A 121 -2.66 15.67 -0.57
N LEU A 122 -2.93 14.46 -0.05
CA LEU A 122 -2.42 13.21 -0.64
C LEU A 122 -2.95 12.94 -2.05
N VAL A 123 -4.18 13.36 -2.35
CA VAL A 123 -4.85 13.05 -3.63
C VAL A 123 -4.80 14.21 -4.64
N ARG A 124 -4.01 15.25 -4.33
CA ARG A 124 -3.76 16.41 -5.21
C ARG A 124 -2.51 16.21 -6.05
#